data_AF-A0A7S3BBY6-F1
#
_entry.id   AF-A0A7S3BBY6-F1
#
_cell.length_a   1.000
_cell.length_b   1.000
_cell.length_c   1.000
_cell.angle_alpha   90.00
_cell.angle_beta   90.00
_cell.angle_gamma   90.00
#
_symmetry.space_group_name_H-M   'P 1'
#
loop_
_entity.id
_entity.type
_entity.pdbx_description
1 polymer ?
#
loop_
_entity_poly.entity_id
_entity_poly.type
_entity_poly.pdbx_seq_one_letter_code
_entity_poly.pdbx_strand_id
1 'polypeptide(L)'
;VLRIINEPTAAALAYGLQGGSPAAGEKRKTALVFDLGGGTFDVSVLELGDGVFEVLATAGDGRLGGDDFDRCVAEWLLGEFARQHKVDAPSDPAALQRVAEAAEQAKRDLSEGEAAEVTLPFLAYGADGKPRDLEATLTRKKFEALCKDLVERLRGPTE
;
A
#
# COMPACT_ATOMS: atom_id res chain seq x y z
N VAL A 1 -15.46 22.89 -8.08
CA VAL A 1 -14.24 22.80 -7.25
C VAL A 1 -13.81 24.22 -6.87
N LEU A 2 -13.70 24.54 -5.58
CA LEU A 2 -13.37 25.90 -5.10
C LEU A 2 -11.86 26.15 -4.93
N ARG A 3 -11.11 25.10 -4.58
CA ARG A 3 -9.64 25.10 -4.53
C ARG A 3 -9.15 23.66 -4.64
N ILE A 4 -8.01 23.46 -5.27
CA ILE A 4 -7.24 22.22 -5.20
C ILE A 4 -6.07 22.48 -4.27
N ILE A 5 -5.85 21.59 -3.32
CA ILE A 5 -4.75 21.64 -2.36
C ILE A 5 -4.03 20.28 -2.40
N ASN A 6 -2.72 20.31 -2.25
CA ASN A 6 -1.91 19.09 -2.21
C ASN A 6 -2.18 18.34 -0.90
N GLU A 7 -2.26 17.01 -0.97
CA GLU A 7 -2.51 16.11 0.17
C GLU A 7 -1.56 16.35 1.36
N PRO A 8 -0.23 16.42 1.20
CA PRO A 8 0.65 16.65 2.34
C PRO A 8 0.45 18.03 2.99
N THR A 9 0.05 19.04 2.22
CA THR A 9 -0.32 20.35 2.77
C THR A 9 -1.63 20.28 3.55
N ALA A 10 -2.62 19.53 3.06
CA ALA A 10 -3.87 19.31 3.78
C ALA A 10 -3.65 18.57 5.11
N ALA A 11 -2.80 17.53 5.11
CA ALA A 11 -2.40 16.81 6.33
C ALA A 11 -1.70 17.73 7.33
N ALA A 12 -0.78 18.57 6.87
CA ALA A 12 -0.07 19.55 7.71
C ALA A 12 -1.02 20.57 8.36
N LEU A 13 -1.99 21.09 7.58
CA LEU A 13 -3.01 22.01 8.09
C LEU A 13 -3.86 21.34 9.17
N ALA A 14 -4.30 20.10 8.95
CA ALA A 14 -5.07 19.34 9.95
C ALA A 14 -4.27 19.13 11.25
N TYR A 15 -2.99 18.76 11.13
CA TYR A 15 -2.09 18.60 12.27
C TYR A 15 -1.93 19.90 13.08
N GLY A 16 -1.72 21.03 12.40
CA GLY A 16 -1.55 22.31 13.08
C GLY A 16 -2.82 22.84 13.74
N LEU A 17 -4.00 22.57 13.15
CA LEU A 17 -5.31 22.93 13.74
C LEU A 17 -5.62 22.15 15.02
N GLN A 18 -5.11 20.93 15.17
CA GLN A 18 -5.29 20.11 16.37
C GLN A 18 -4.30 20.45 17.51
N GLY A 19 -3.62 21.60 17.42
CA GLY A 19 -2.66 22.05 18.43
C GLY A 19 -1.22 21.58 18.18
N GLY A 20 -0.92 21.03 17.00
CA GLY A 20 0.45 20.68 16.59
C GLY A 20 1.33 21.91 16.32
N SER A 21 0.72 23.03 15.94
CA SER A 21 1.43 24.27 15.63
C SER A 21 2.00 24.94 16.89
N PRO A 22 3.23 25.48 16.84
CA PRO A 22 3.78 26.27 17.94
C PRO A 22 2.91 27.51 18.22
N ALA A 23 2.79 27.89 19.50
CA ALA A 23 2.18 29.16 19.85
C ALA A 23 3.03 30.34 19.37
N ALA A 24 2.43 31.53 19.25
CA ALA A 24 3.16 32.74 18.86
C ALA A 24 4.31 33.01 19.84
N GLY A 25 5.54 33.12 19.31
CA GLY A 25 6.76 33.30 20.10
C GLY A 25 7.44 31.99 20.55
N GLU A 26 6.86 30.83 20.26
CA GLU A 26 7.54 29.54 20.40
C GLU A 26 8.46 29.26 19.20
N LYS A 27 9.42 28.33 19.40
CA LYS A 27 10.30 27.90 18.31
C LYS A 27 9.50 27.23 17.20
N ARG A 28 9.84 27.56 15.95
CA ARG A 28 9.34 26.87 14.77
C ARG A 28 9.57 25.37 14.89
N LYS A 29 8.62 24.59 14.41
CA LYS A 29 8.69 23.13 14.36
C LYS A 29 8.82 22.67 12.92
N THR A 30 9.72 21.73 12.68
CA THR A 30 9.81 21.04 11.39
C THR A 30 9.05 19.73 11.48
N ALA A 31 8.20 19.44 10.50
CA ALA A 31 7.46 18.19 10.38
C ALA A 31 7.77 17.53 9.04
N LEU A 32 7.76 16.20 9.02
CA LEU A 32 7.76 15.39 7.82
C LEU A 32 6.37 14.78 7.65
N VAL A 33 5.74 15.02 6.50
CA VAL A 33 4.55 14.28 6.10
C VAL A 33 5.00 13.19 5.13
N PHE A 34 4.74 11.94 5.50
CA PHE A 34 4.97 10.75 4.68
C PHE A 34 3.61 10.17 4.33
N ASP A 35 3.22 10.27 3.07
CA ASP A 35 1.91 9.85 2.58
C ASP A 35 2.10 8.73 1.54
N LEU A 36 1.74 7.51 1.90
CA LEU A 36 1.77 6.34 1.02
C LEU A 36 0.33 5.85 0.84
N GLY A 37 -0.30 6.32 -0.23
CA GLY A 37 -1.67 5.99 -0.58
C GLY A 37 -1.79 4.70 -1.39
N GLY A 38 -2.94 4.52 -2.05
CA GLY A 38 -3.20 3.37 -2.93
C GLY A 38 -2.36 3.36 -4.20
N GLY A 39 -2.10 4.53 -4.80
CA GLY A 39 -1.38 4.63 -6.09
C GLY A 39 -0.19 5.59 -6.11
N THR A 40 -0.02 6.42 -5.08
CA THR A 40 1.05 7.43 -5.02
C THR A 40 1.73 7.44 -3.66
N PHE A 41 3.01 7.82 -3.71
CA PHE A 41 3.83 8.10 -2.55
C PHE A 41 4.28 9.55 -2.62
N ASP A 42 3.98 10.33 -1.60
CA ASP A 42 4.37 11.73 -1.48
C ASP A 42 5.04 11.96 -0.12
N VAL A 43 6.12 12.74 -0.12
CA VAL A 43 6.83 13.15 1.09
C VAL A 43 7.07 14.64 1.06
N SER A 44 6.79 15.32 2.17
CA SER A 44 6.99 16.77 2.29
C SER A 44 7.58 17.15 3.63
N VAL A 45 8.59 18.01 3.61
CA VAL A 45 9.13 18.66 4.80
C VAL A 45 8.47 20.02 4.94
N LEU A 46 7.91 20.28 6.12
CA LEU A 46 7.15 21.48 6.43
C LEU A 46 7.73 22.18 7.64
N GLU A 47 7.71 23.50 7.64
CA GLU A 47 7.96 24.32 8.81
C GLU A 47 6.64 24.94 9.30
N LEU A 48 6.39 24.80 10.60
CA LEU A 48 5.23 25.34 11.30
C LEU A 48 5.69 26.44 12.25
N GLY A 49 5.14 27.64 12.10
CA GLY A 49 5.44 28.77 12.97
C GLY A 49 4.58 29.98 12.64
N ASP A 50 4.31 30.82 13.64
CA ASP A 50 3.62 32.10 13.46
C ASP A 50 2.26 32.02 12.74
N GLY A 51 1.56 30.89 12.89
CA GLY A 51 0.28 30.65 12.21
C GLY A 51 0.41 30.36 10.70
N VAL A 52 1.62 30.17 10.20
CA VAL A 52 1.94 29.87 8.79
C VAL A 52 2.51 28.46 8.68
N PHE A 53 2.20 27.81 7.55
CA PHE A 53 2.78 26.54 7.15
C PHE A 53 3.59 26.78 5.88
N GLU A 54 4.88 26.49 5.93
CA GLU A 54 5.78 26.62 4.78
C GLU A 54 6.25 25.23 4.34
N VAL A 55 6.07 24.90 3.07
CA VAL A 55 6.63 23.67 2.48
C VAL A 55 8.09 23.97 2.14
N LEU A 56 9.02 23.29 2.80
CA LEU A 56 10.45 23.45 2.57
C LEU A 56 10.93 22.60 1.39
N ALA A 57 10.41 21.37 1.28
CA ALA A 57 10.72 20.45 0.20
C ALA A 57 9.57 19.46 -0.01
N THR A 58 9.43 18.98 -1.24
CA THR A 58 8.49 17.93 -1.60
C THR A 58 9.13 16.99 -2.63
N ALA A 59 8.88 15.69 -2.49
CA ALA A 59 9.32 14.64 -3.39
C ALA A 59 8.30 13.49 -3.35
N GLY A 60 8.45 12.50 -4.22
CA GLY A 60 7.52 11.37 -4.26
C GLY A 60 7.71 10.45 -5.46
N ASP A 61 6.84 9.46 -5.57
CA ASP A 61 6.69 8.55 -6.69
C ASP A 61 5.20 8.42 -7.05
N GLY A 62 4.82 8.99 -8.19
CA GLY A 62 3.43 9.00 -8.68
C GLY A 62 2.92 7.66 -9.22
N ARG A 63 3.71 6.58 -9.09
CA ARG A 63 3.35 5.21 -9.50
C ARG A 63 3.81 4.19 -8.46
N LEU A 64 3.63 4.53 -7.19
CA LEU A 64 3.98 3.68 -6.07
C LEU A 64 2.90 3.81 -5.01
N GLY A 65 2.21 2.73 -4.70
CA GLY A 65 1.23 2.74 -3.61
C GLY A 65 0.77 1.34 -3.23
N GLY A 66 -0.25 1.28 -2.37
CA GLY A 66 -0.88 0.05 -1.90
C GLY A 66 -1.26 -0.96 -3.00
N ASP A 67 -1.64 -0.48 -4.18
CA ASP A 67 -2.01 -1.30 -5.34
C ASP A 67 -0.81 -2.12 -5.85
N ASP A 68 0.42 -1.60 -5.75
CA ASP A 68 1.63 -2.34 -6.11
C ASP A 68 1.90 -3.48 -5.13
N PHE A 69 1.65 -3.25 -3.83
CA PHE A 69 1.78 -4.29 -2.81
C PHE A 69 0.72 -5.39 -3.02
N ASP A 70 -0.51 -4.99 -3.36
CA ASP A 70 -1.60 -5.94 -3.68
C ASP A 70 -1.23 -6.80 -4.89
N ARG A 71 -0.65 -6.19 -5.92
CA ARG A 71 -0.17 -6.90 -7.10
C ARG A 71 0.94 -7.90 -6.76
N CYS A 72 1.92 -7.55 -5.94
CA CYS A 72 2.96 -8.50 -5.50
C CYS A 72 2.36 -9.73 -4.78
N VAL A 73 1.35 -9.52 -3.95
CA VAL A 73 0.64 -10.61 -3.25
C VAL A 73 -0.20 -11.43 -4.23
N ALA A 74 -0.96 -10.79 -5.12
CA ALA A 74 -1.77 -11.47 -6.12
C ALA A 74 -0.93 -12.34 -7.07
N GLU A 75 0.19 -11.81 -7.57
CA GLU A 75 1.13 -12.57 -8.42
C GLU A 75 1.67 -13.80 -7.67
N TRP A 76 2.00 -13.66 -6.38
CA TRP A 76 2.43 -14.80 -5.56
C TRP A 76 1.31 -15.83 -5.34
N LEU A 77 0.08 -15.40 -5.06
CA LEU A 77 -1.09 -16.27 -4.89
C LEU A 77 -1.37 -17.09 -6.17
N LEU A 78 -1.33 -16.45 -7.34
CA LEU A 78 -1.47 -17.13 -8.63
C LEU A 78 -0.35 -18.16 -8.87
N GLY A 79 0.88 -17.83 -8.46
CA GLY A 79 2.02 -18.74 -8.50
C GLY A 79 1.84 -19.97 -7.60
N GLU A 80 1.35 -19.78 -6.37
CA GLU A 80 1.04 -20.89 -5.47
C GLU A 80 -0.08 -21.79 -6.02
N PHE A 81 -1.13 -21.19 -6.58
CA PHE A 81 -2.21 -21.93 -7.22
C PHE A 81 -1.69 -22.81 -8.37
N ALA A 82 -0.89 -22.22 -9.27
CA ALA A 82 -0.29 -22.95 -10.39
C ALA A 82 0.61 -24.10 -9.90
N ARG A 83 1.38 -23.86 -8.83
CA ARG A 83 2.25 -24.87 -8.21
C ARG A 83 1.45 -26.02 -7.59
N GLN A 84 0.35 -25.74 -6.90
CA GLN A 84 -0.49 -26.74 -6.24
C GLN A 84 -1.21 -27.65 -7.23
N HIS A 85 -1.77 -27.05 -8.28
CA HIS A 85 -2.67 -27.75 -9.19
C HIS A 85 -2.00 -28.20 -10.49
N LYS A 86 -0.77 -27.76 -10.75
CA LYS A 86 -0.03 -28.01 -12.00
C LYS A 86 -0.85 -27.61 -13.23
N VAL A 87 -1.57 -26.50 -13.12
CA VAL A 87 -2.35 -25.85 -14.18
C VAL A 87 -1.93 -24.40 -14.30
N ASP A 88 -2.23 -23.77 -15.42
CA ASP A 88 -2.00 -22.35 -15.59
C ASP A 88 -2.89 -21.54 -14.64
N ALA A 89 -2.41 -20.35 -14.27
CA ALA A 89 -3.20 -19.39 -13.49
C ALA A 89 -4.51 -19.06 -14.23
N PRO A 90 -5.62 -18.81 -13.50
CA PRO A 90 -6.87 -18.40 -14.12
C PRO A 90 -6.68 -17.14 -14.96
N SER A 91 -7.16 -17.16 -16.20
CA SER A 91 -7.21 -15.98 -17.07
C SER A 91 -8.58 -15.30 -17.07
N ASP A 92 -9.57 -15.88 -16.37
CA ASP A 92 -10.91 -15.33 -16.27
C ASP A 92 -10.90 -14.03 -15.43
N PRO A 93 -11.44 -12.91 -15.94
CA PRO A 93 -11.44 -11.64 -15.22
C PRO A 93 -12.10 -11.69 -13.85
N ALA A 94 -13.16 -12.49 -13.66
CA ALA A 94 -13.83 -12.59 -12.37
C ALA A 94 -12.99 -13.36 -11.36
N ALA A 95 -12.30 -14.42 -11.77
CA ALA A 95 -11.33 -15.12 -10.94
C ALA A 95 -10.15 -14.22 -10.55
N LEU A 96 -9.60 -13.44 -11.49
CA LEU A 96 -8.51 -12.50 -11.22
C LEU A 96 -8.94 -11.40 -10.24
N GLN A 97 -10.15 -10.87 -10.37
CA GLN A 97 -10.70 -9.89 -9.43
C GLN A 97 -10.80 -10.46 -8.00
N ARG A 98 -11.27 -11.71 -7.86
CA ARG A 98 -11.33 -12.39 -6.55
C ARG A 98 -9.95 -12.56 -5.92
N VAL A 99 -8.93 -12.85 -6.73
CA VAL A 99 -7.54 -12.93 -6.25
C VAL A 99 -7.02 -11.56 -5.82
N ALA A 100 -7.34 -10.49 -6.55
CA ALA A 100 -6.95 -9.13 -6.18
C ALA A 100 -7.57 -8.70 -4.85
N GLU A 101 -8.86 -8.94 -4.65
CA GLU A 101 -9.56 -8.65 -3.38
C GLU A 101 -8.99 -9.46 -2.21
N ALA A 102 -8.69 -10.74 -2.43
CA ALA A 102 -8.07 -11.58 -1.41
C ALA A 102 -6.63 -11.16 -1.08
N ALA A 103 -5.89 -10.69 -2.08
CA ALA A 103 -4.53 -10.17 -1.91
C ALA A 103 -4.53 -8.89 -1.05
N GLU A 104 -5.45 -7.97 -1.34
CA GLU A 104 -5.62 -6.74 -0.56
C GLU A 104 -5.99 -7.05 0.89
N GLN A 105 -6.93 -7.98 1.10
CA GLN A 105 -7.32 -8.38 2.45
C GLN A 105 -6.14 -9.02 3.20
N ALA A 106 -5.40 -9.95 2.57
CA ALA A 106 -4.24 -10.58 3.18
C ALA A 106 -3.14 -9.55 3.53
N LYS A 107 -2.89 -8.56 2.66
CA LYS A 107 -1.97 -7.44 2.96
C LYS A 107 -2.43 -6.67 4.20
N ARG A 108 -3.71 -6.33 4.29
CA ARG A 108 -4.29 -5.61 5.43
C ARG A 108 -4.16 -6.43 6.72
N ASP A 109 -4.51 -7.70 6.69
CA ASP A 109 -4.41 -8.61 7.84
C ASP A 109 -2.97 -8.71 8.37
N LEU A 110 -1.98 -8.73 7.48
CA LEU A 110 -0.56 -8.77 7.85
C LEU A 110 -0.04 -7.47 8.49
N SER A 111 -0.79 -6.37 8.43
CA SER A 111 -0.48 -5.15 9.19
C SER A 111 -0.65 -5.38 10.69
N GLU A 112 -1.51 -6.31 11.10
CA GLU A 112 -1.79 -6.62 12.51
C GLU A 112 -1.24 -7.99 12.92
N GLY A 113 -1.22 -8.96 12.01
CA GLY A 113 -0.80 -10.35 12.25
C GLY A 113 0.51 -10.77 11.59
N GLU A 114 1.05 -11.90 12.03
CA GLU A 114 2.27 -12.51 11.47
C GLU A 114 2.00 -13.43 10.26
N ALA A 115 0.75 -13.83 10.06
CA ALA A 115 0.32 -14.65 8.94
C ALA A 115 -1.15 -14.35 8.56
N ALA A 116 -1.47 -14.53 7.28
CA ALA A 116 -2.81 -14.45 6.72
C ALA A 116 -3.12 -15.73 5.93
N GLU A 117 -4.31 -16.28 6.13
CA GLU A 117 -4.81 -17.45 5.40
C GLU A 117 -5.73 -16.98 4.26
N VAL A 118 -5.48 -17.48 3.06
CA VAL A 118 -6.23 -17.16 1.85
C VAL A 118 -6.84 -18.44 1.31
N THR A 119 -8.17 -18.46 1.25
CA THR A 119 -8.95 -19.56 0.68
C THR A 119 -9.94 -19.04 -0.36
N LEU A 120 -9.75 -19.39 -1.63
CA LEU A 120 -10.67 -19.05 -2.72
C LEU A 120 -11.21 -20.33 -3.36
N PRO A 121 -12.46 -20.71 -3.07
CA PRO A 121 -13.05 -21.90 -3.65
C PRO A 121 -13.43 -21.66 -5.12
N PHE A 122 -13.41 -22.74 -5.92
CA PHE A 122 -13.77 -22.75 -7.33
C PHE A 122 -13.05 -21.66 -8.15
N LEU A 123 -11.74 -21.50 -7.94
CA LEU A 123 -10.98 -20.44 -8.59
C LEU A 123 -10.75 -20.74 -10.08
N ALA A 124 -10.49 -22.00 -10.43
CA ALA A 124 -10.39 -22.44 -11.82
C ALA A 124 -10.86 -23.88 -12.00
N TYR A 125 -10.87 -24.37 -13.24
CA TYR A 125 -11.20 -25.75 -13.59
C TYR A 125 -9.99 -26.43 -14.24
N GLY A 126 -9.71 -27.67 -13.82
CA GLY A 126 -8.71 -28.51 -14.48
C GLY A 126 -9.21 -29.06 -15.83
N ALA A 127 -8.30 -29.65 -16.60
CA ALA A 127 -8.64 -30.32 -17.86
C ALA A 127 -9.62 -31.51 -17.68
N ASP A 128 -9.73 -32.03 -16.46
CA ASP A 128 -10.71 -33.05 -16.04
C ASP A 128 -12.11 -32.48 -15.77
N GLY A 129 -12.30 -31.16 -15.93
CA GLY A 129 -13.55 -30.45 -15.65
C GLY A 129 -13.83 -30.27 -14.16
N LYS A 130 -12.90 -30.62 -13.27
CA LYS A 130 -13.09 -30.47 -11.81
C LYS A 130 -12.61 -29.11 -11.33
N PRO A 131 -13.31 -28.48 -10.37
CA PRO A 131 -12.86 -27.22 -9.81
C PRO A 131 -11.56 -27.39 -9.01
N ARG A 132 -10.85 -26.28 -8.87
CA ARG A 132 -9.61 -26.13 -8.12
C ARG A 132 -9.72 -24.90 -7.24
N ASP A 133 -9.40 -25.08 -5.97
CA ASP A 133 -9.46 -24.05 -4.95
C ASP A 133 -8.05 -23.50 -4.72
N LEU A 134 -7.92 -22.21 -4.42
CA LEU A 134 -6.66 -21.66 -3.94
C LEU A 134 -6.66 -21.73 -2.41
N GLU A 135 -5.64 -22.36 -1.84
CA GLU A 135 -5.39 -22.38 -0.40
C GLU A 135 -3.95 -21.97 -0.16
N ALA A 136 -3.71 -20.85 0.51
CA ALA A 136 -2.37 -20.36 0.76
C ALA A 136 -2.27 -19.68 2.13
N THR A 137 -1.11 -19.83 2.78
CA THR A 137 -0.78 -19.08 4.00
C THR A 137 0.37 -18.13 3.68
N LEU A 138 0.12 -16.83 3.73
CA LEU A 138 1.13 -15.79 3.55
C LEU A 138 1.65 -15.37 4.92
N THR A 139 2.97 -15.43 5.13
CA THR A 139 3.59 -14.90 6.37
C THR A 139 4.06 -13.47 6.14
N ARG A 140 4.10 -12.64 7.21
CA ARG A 140 4.62 -11.27 7.16
C ARG A 140 6.02 -11.21 6.56
N LYS A 141 6.90 -12.11 7.02
CA LYS A 141 8.27 -12.24 6.47
C LYS A 141 8.29 -12.49 4.95
N LYS A 142 7.37 -13.32 4.44
CA LYS A 142 7.27 -13.58 3.00
C LYS A 142 6.74 -12.36 2.25
N PHE A 143 5.72 -11.69 2.80
CA PHE A 143 5.20 -10.43 2.26
C PHE A 143 6.27 -9.35 2.15
N GLU A 144 7.02 -9.09 3.23
CA GLU A 144 8.13 -8.13 3.22
C GLU A 144 9.20 -8.48 2.17
N ALA A 145 9.48 -9.77 1.99
CA ALA A 145 10.42 -10.23 0.97
C ALA A 145 9.88 -10.03 -0.46
N LEU A 146 8.59 -10.25 -0.69
CA LEU A 146 7.93 -10.03 -1.99
C LEU A 146 7.92 -8.53 -2.37
N CYS A 147 7.73 -7.66 -1.39
CA CYS A 147 7.56 -6.23 -1.59
C CYS A 147 8.84 -5.42 -1.35
N LYS A 148 9.99 -6.10 -1.19
CA LYS A 148 11.26 -5.45 -0.83
C LYS A 148 11.61 -4.30 -1.78
N ASP A 149 11.49 -4.51 -3.08
CA ASP A 149 11.84 -3.49 -4.08
C ASP A 149 10.92 -2.26 -4.00
N LEU A 150 9.65 -2.45 -3.60
CA LEU A 150 8.72 -1.33 -3.38
C LEU A 150 9.13 -0.51 -2.15
N VAL A 151 9.56 -1.18 -1.08
CA VAL A 151 10.06 -0.51 0.12
C VAL A 151 11.36 0.26 -0.16
N GLU A 152 12.26 -0.30 -0.97
CA GLU A 152 13.48 0.41 -1.36
C GLU A 152 13.18 1.65 -2.22
N ARG A 153 12.14 1.63 -3.06
CA ARG A 153 11.69 2.82 -3.82
C ARG A 153 11.24 3.98 -2.92
N LEU A 154 10.79 3.71 -1.70
CA LEU A 154 10.43 4.75 -0.73
C LEU A 154 11.65 5.56 -0.27
N ARG A 155 12.87 4.99 -0.33
CA ARG A 155 14.10 5.64 0.16
C ARG A 155 14.50 6.86 -0.65
N GLY A 156 14.48 6.75 -1.98
CA GLY A 156 14.97 7.80 -2.88
C GLY A 156 14.35 9.19 -2.62
N PRO A 157 13.01 9.29 -2.46
CA PRO A 157 12.37 10.56 -2.09
C PRO A 157 12.65 11.03 -0.64
N THR A 158 13.16 10.17 0.24
CA THR A 158 13.33 10.43 1.69
C THR A 158 14.76 10.63 2.17
N GLU A 159 15.77 10.26 1.38
CA GLU A 159 17.21 10.31 1.71
C GLU A 159 17.94 11.44 0.95
#